data_AF-A0A3S4IVS5-F1
#
_entry.id   AF-A0A3S4IVS5-F1
#
_cell.length_a   1.000
_cell.length_b   1.000
_cell.length_c   1.000
_cell.angle_alpha   90.00
_cell.angle_beta   90.00
_cell.angle_gamma   90.00
#
_symmetry.space_group_name_H-M   'P 1'
#
loop_
_entity.id
_entity.type
_entity.pdbx_description
1 polymer ?
#
loop_
_entity_poly.entity_id
_entity_poly.type
_entity_poly.pdbx_seq_one_letter_code
_entity_poly.pdbx_strand_id
1 'polypeptide(L)'
;MLDPFPDERQDRLAEILGGWTQPYLSQLVHKSKITAKNMHFAFINDPDFAVFEYIIPLQMVCARLPPVKGIDPAIPKDPQFHQKMKSKQLN
;
A
#
# COMPACT_ATOMS: atom_id res chain seq x y z
N MET A 1 -1.68 7.23 2.42
CA MET A 1 -3.15 7.12 2.21
C MET A 1 -3.36 7.00 0.71
N LEU A 2 -4.24 6.08 0.28
CA LEU A 2 -4.58 5.88 -1.14
C LEU A 2 -5.85 6.67 -1.41
N ASP A 3 -5.75 7.78 -2.14
CA ASP A 3 -6.93 8.52 -2.54
C ASP A 3 -6.71 9.12 -3.93
N PRO A 4 -7.53 8.75 -4.93
CA PRO A 4 -7.52 9.38 -6.25
C PRO A 4 -8.12 10.79 -6.25
N PHE A 5 -8.96 11.13 -5.27
CA PHE A 5 -9.68 12.41 -5.20
C PHE A 5 -9.52 13.04 -3.79
N PRO A 6 -8.31 13.54 -3.46
CA PRO A 6 -8.04 14.04 -2.13
C PRO A 6 -8.91 15.26 -1.77
N ASP A 7 -9.35 15.30 -0.52
CA ASP A 7 -10.11 16.39 0.07
C ASP A 7 -9.42 16.99 1.32
N GLU A 8 -9.99 18.07 1.87
CA GLU A 8 -9.44 18.75 3.06
C GLU A 8 -9.33 17.83 4.28
N ARG A 9 -10.17 16.78 4.37
CA ARG A 9 -10.14 15.84 5.49
C ARG A 9 -8.90 14.97 5.42
N GLN A 10 -8.49 14.57 4.22
CA GLN A 10 -7.27 13.81 4.02
C GLN A 10 -6.02 14.61 4.37
N ASP A 11 -5.97 15.89 4.02
CA ASP A 11 -4.86 16.77 4.41
C ASP A 11 -4.78 16.94 5.92
N ARG A 12 -5.94 17.16 6.57
CA ARG A 12 -6.02 17.26 8.04
C ARG A 12 -5.63 15.97 8.74
N LEU A 13 -6.02 14.82 8.19
CA LEU A 13 -5.63 13.52 8.71
C LEU A 13 -4.13 13.30 8.60
N ALA A 14 -3.53 13.65 7.46
CA ALA A 14 -2.08 13.55 7.27
C ALA A 14 -1.30 14.43 8.26
N GLU A 15 -1.80 15.63 8.56
CA GLU A 15 -1.23 16.54 9.57
C GLU A 15 -1.25 15.91 10.97
N ILE A 16 -2.40 15.39 11.41
CA ILE A 16 -2.57 14.78 12.74
C ILE A 16 -1.67 13.55 12.88
N LEU A 17 -1.69 12.65 11.90
CA LEU A 17 -0.89 11.42 11.93
C LEU A 17 0.62 11.71 11.87
N GLY A 18 1.02 12.76 11.15
CA GLY A 18 2.40 13.24 11.11
C GLY A 18 2.91 13.77 12.45
N GLY A 19 2.01 14.24 13.32
CA GLY A 19 2.33 14.63 14.70
C GLY A 19 2.59 13.44 15.63
N TRP A 20 1.95 12.30 15.39
CA TRP A 20 2.09 11.10 16.23
C TRP A 20 3.24 10.19 15.80
N THR A 21 3.50 10.11 14.49
CA THR A 21 4.49 9.21 13.93
C THR A 21 5.28 9.87 12.80
N GLN A 22 6.59 10.03 12.99
CA GLN A 22 7.54 10.43 11.95
C GLN A 22 8.30 9.18 11.44
N PRO A 23 8.33 8.85 10.13
CA PRO A 23 7.32 9.05 9.10
C PRO A 23 7.18 7.79 8.19
N TYR A 24 6.23 6.90 8.46
CA TYR A 24 5.97 5.73 7.59
C TYR A 24 4.83 5.96 6.56
N LEU A 25 4.20 7.13 6.59
CA LEU A 25 3.02 7.40 5.76
C LEU A 25 3.42 8.12 4.47
N SER A 26 3.78 7.34 3.46
CA SER A 26 3.86 7.83 2.08
C SER A 26 2.47 8.16 1.56
N GLN A 27 2.30 9.37 1.03
CA GLN A 27 1.13 9.71 0.22
C GLN A 27 1.41 9.31 -1.23
N LEU A 28 0.45 8.61 -1.85
CA LEU A 28 0.39 8.35 -3.28
C LEU A 28 -0.66 9.32 -3.84
N VAL A 29 -0.21 10.49 -4.29
CA VAL A 29 -1.13 11.59 -4.64
C VAL A 29 -0.56 12.36 -5.84
N HIS A 30 -1.44 12.68 -6.78
CA HIS A 30 -1.15 13.46 -7.99
C HIS A 30 -0.75 14.94 -7.70
N LYS A 31 -1.24 15.52 -6.59
CA LYS A 31 -0.99 16.91 -6.16
C LYS A 31 -0.53 17.05 -4.69
N SER A 32 0.29 16.14 -4.17
CA SER A 32 0.89 16.37 -2.84
C SER A 32 2.10 17.30 -2.93
N LYS A 33 2.57 17.84 -1.79
CA LYS A 33 3.88 18.49 -1.76
C LYS A 33 4.97 17.47 -2.13
N ILE A 34 5.90 17.85 -3.01
CA ILE A 34 7.08 17.04 -3.31
C ILE A 34 7.92 16.94 -2.04
N THR A 35 8.01 15.73 -1.50
CA THR A 35 8.81 15.40 -0.33
C THR A 35 9.35 14.01 -0.57
N ALA A 36 10.57 13.71 -0.09
CA ALA A 36 11.21 12.40 -0.25
C ALA A 36 10.38 11.19 0.23
N LYS A 37 9.32 11.45 1.00
CA LYS A 37 8.42 10.46 1.61
C LYS A 37 7.20 10.15 0.75
N ASN A 38 6.82 11.07 -0.15
CA ASN A 38 5.66 10.93 -1.02
C ASN A 38 6.10 10.33 -2.35
N MET A 39 5.33 9.38 -2.85
CA MET A 39 5.56 8.85 -4.19
C MET A 39 4.66 9.60 -5.15
N HIS A 40 5.31 10.41 -5.98
CA HIS A 40 4.69 11.19 -7.04
C HIS A 40 4.62 10.35 -8.30
N PHE A 41 3.42 10.15 -8.82
CA PHE A 41 3.20 9.47 -10.08
C PHE A 41 2.02 10.12 -10.79
N ALA A 42 2.11 10.22 -12.12
CA ALA A 42 1.08 10.82 -12.95
C ALA A 42 -0.05 9.81 -13.20
N PHE A 43 -0.77 9.45 -12.14
CA PHE A 43 -1.97 8.61 -12.24
C PHE A 43 -3.03 9.28 -13.11
N ILE A 44 -3.72 8.47 -13.92
CA ILE A 44 -4.83 8.92 -14.77
C ILE A 44 -6.03 9.29 -13.89
N ASN A 45 -6.22 8.60 -12.76
CA ASN A 45 -7.32 8.83 -11.81
C ASN A 45 -8.69 8.75 -12.47
N ASP A 46 -8.87 7.79 -13.37
CA ASP A 46 -10.18 7.50 -13.93
C ASP A 46 -11.17 7.12 -12.81
N PRO A 47 -12.41 7.64 -12.80
CA PRO A 47 -13.37 7.38 -11.72
C PRO A 47 -13.64 5.90 -11.45
N ASP A 48 -13.58 5.06 -12.48
CA ASP A 48 -13.86 3.64 -12.39
C ASP A 48 -12.57 2.80 -12.29
N PHE A 49 -11.47 3.29 -12.89
CA PHE A 49 -10.24 2.50 -13.05
C PHE A 49 -9.04 2.95 -12.20
N ALA A 50 -9.14 4.04 -11.43
CA ALA A 50 -8.04 4.52 -10.58
C ALA A 50 -7.49 3.45 -9.63
N VAL A 51 -8.36 2.56 -9.14
CA VAL A 51 -7.95 1.46 -8.25
C VAL A 51 -6.85 0.57 -8.85
N PHE A 52 -6.84 0.38 -10.17
CA PHE A 52 -5.85 -0.46 -10.84
C PHE A 52 -4.45 0.16 -10.83
N GLU A 53 -4.35 1.49 -10.77
CA GLU A 53 -3.06 2.16 -10.71
C GLU A 53 -2.52 2.22 -9.27
N TYR A 54 -3.39 2.47 -8.29
CA TYR A 54 -3.02 2.68 -6.89
C TYR A 54 -2.54 1.40 -6.18
N ILE A 55 -2.92 0.22 -6.66
CA ILE A 55 -2.45 -1.05 -6.09
C ILE A 55 -0.99 -1.37 -6.47
N ILE A 56 -0.49 -0.85 -7.59
CA ILE A 56 0.82 -1.24 -8.14
C ILE A 56 1.97 -0.87 -7.19
N PRO A 57 2.05 0.36 -6.64
CA PRO A 57 3.11 0.70 -5.69
C PRO A 57 3.09 -0.19 -4.44
N LEU A 58 1.91 -0.58 -3.96
CA LEU A 58 1.78 -1.46 -2.80
C LEU A 58 2.29 -2.88 -3.11
N GLN A 59 1.94 -3.42 -4.27
CA GLN A 59 2.45 -4.71 -4.74
C GLN A 59 3.99 -4.66 -4.89
N MET A 60 4.54 -3.55 -5.38
CA MET A 60 5.98 -3.37 -5.47
C MET A 60 6.66 -3.35 -4.10
N VAL A 61 6.07 -2.71 -3.09
CA VAL A 61 6.57 -2.77 -1.70
C VAL A 61 6.56 -4.23 -1.21
N CYS A 62 5.47 -4.97 -1.43
CA CYS A 62 5.36 -6.38 -1.06
C CYS A 62 6.35 -7.29 -1.80
N ALA A 63 6.77 -6.94 -3.01
CA ALA A 63 7.77 -7.71 -3.75
C ALA A 63 9.20 -7.36 -3.33
N ARG A 64 9.47 -6.10 -2.99
CA ARG A 64 10.84 -5.58 -2.78
C ARG A 64 11.28 -5.54 -1.32
N LEU A 65 10.37 -5.24 -0.39
CA LEU A 65 10.70 -5.09 1.03
C LEU A 65 10.96 -6.44 1.74
N PRO A 66 10.15 -7.50 1.52
CA PRO A 66 10.34 -8.78 2.23
C PRO A 66 11.71 -9.44 1.97
N PRO A 67 12.25 -9.47 0.73
CA PRO A 67 13.58 -10.05 0.49
C PRO A 67 14.70 -9.37 1.29
N VAL A 68 14.63 -8.03 1.47
CA VAL A 68 15.58 -7.27 2.30
C VAL A 68 15.49 -7.67 3.78
N LYS A 69 14.36 -8.23 4.20
CA LYS A 69 14.13 -8.77 5.55
C LYS A 69 14.36 -10.28 5.64
N GLY A 70 14.89 -10.92 4.60
CA GLY A 70 15.12 -12.37 4.55
C GLY A 70 13.84 -13.20 4.39
N ILE A 71 12.76 -12.59 3.90
CA ILE A 71 11.48 -13.25 3.66
C ILE A 71 11.27 -13.39 2.16
N ASP A 72 10.98 -14.60 1.69
CA ASP A 72 10.49 -14.81 0.33
C ASP A 72 8.98 -14.52 0.29
N PRO A 73 8.53 -13.47 -0.41
CA PRO A 73 7.10 -13.11 -0.46
C PRO A 73 6.26 -14.13 -1.25
N ALA A 74 6.87 -15.02 -2.04
CA ALA A 74 6.16 -16.07 -2.77
C ALA A 74 5.85 -17.29 -1.91
N ILE A 75 6.50 -17.44 -0.74
CA ILE A 75 6.33 -18.59 0.14
C ILE A 75 5.53 -18.18 1.38
N PRO A 76 4.35 -18.77 1.63
CA PRO A 76 3.58 -18.49 2.83
C PRO A 76 4.33 -18.97 4.08
N LYS A 77 4.09 -18.31 5.22
CA LYS A 77 4.74 -18.63 6.50
C LYS A 77 4.58 -20.10 6.93
N ASP A 78 3.41 -20.69 6.68
CA ASP A 78 3.15 -22.12 6.86
C ASP A 78 2.44 -22.66 5.61
N PRO A 79 3.16 -23.33 4.69
CA PRO A 79 2.59 -23.88 3.47
C PRO A 79 1.47 -24.91 3.70
N GLN A 80 1.40 -25.52 4.89
CA GLN A 80 0.39 -26.53 5.24
C GLN A 80 -0.74 -25.95 6.10
N PHE A 81 -0.78 -24.64 6.34
CA PHE A 81 -1.77 -24.00 7.21
C PHE A 81 -3.20 -24.42 6.89
N HIS A 82 -3.59 -24.37 5.62
CA HIS A 82 -4.96 -24.68 5.22
C HIS A 82 -5.35 -26.15 5.46
N GLN A 83 -4.39 -27.07 5.33
CA GLN A 83 -4.59 -28.51 5.60
C GLN A 83 -4.77 -28.75 7.10
N LYS A 84 -3.90 -28.15 7.93
CA LYS A 84 -3.98 -28.23 9.41
C LYS A 84 -5.31 -27.68 9.92
N MET A 85 -5.77 -26.57 9.34
CA MET A 85 -7.03 -25.93 9.71
C MET A 85 -8.27 -26.61 9.12
N LYS A 86 -8.10 -27.61 8.23
CA LYS A 86 -9.20 -28.22 7.45
C LYS A 86 -10.12 -27.18 6.79
N SER A 87 -9.54 -26.03 6.45
CA SER A 87 -10.25 -24.82 5.99
C SER A 87 -10.61 -24.86 4.51
N LYS A 88 -10.00 -25.77 3.76
CA LYS A 88 -10.31 -26.04 2.36
C LYS A 88 -10.67 -27.50 2.23
N GLN A 89 -11.79 -27.78 1.56
CA GLN A 89 -12.09 -29.14 1.15
C GLN A 89 -11.09 -29.56 0.07
N LEU A 90 -10.62 -30.80 0.15
CA LEU A 90 -9.91 -31.42 -0.96
C LEU A 90 -10.97 -31.69 -2.03
N ASN A 91 -10.85 -31.02 -3.18
CA ASN A 91 -11.59 -31.41 -4.37
C ASN A 91 -11.14 -32.81 -4.83
#